data_AF-A0A455U2A2-F1
#
_entry.id   AF-A0A455U2A2-F1
#
_cell.length_a   1.000
_cell.length_b   1.000
_cell.length_c   1.000
_cell.angle_alpha   90.00
_cell.angle_beta   90.00
_cell.angle_gamma   90.00
#
_symmetry.space_group_name_H-M   'P 1'
#
loop_
_entity.id
_entity.type
_entity.pdbx_description
1 polymer ?
#
loop_
_entity_poly.entity_id
_entity_poly.type
_entity_poly.pdbx_seq_one_letter_code
_entity_poly.pdbx_strand_id
1 'polypeptide(L)'
;MHLSRLYEQRWLWLALTLVVCLIASPAHAQQIPGIISQPLEDGGQQWSLSLQTLLFLSSLAFLPSMLLMMTSFTRIIIVLSLLRTAMGTQATPPNQVLLGIALFLTFFIMSPVLAQVYDNAWVPLSNETINFEEFLLLAQDPFREFMLAQTREPDLALFVRLADVGPMQGRKSYPCAYCCPLMSLAS
;
A
#
# COMPACT_ATOMS: atom_id res chain seq x y z
N MET A 1 26.38 60.70 3.51
CA MET A 1 25.15 60.27 4.24
C MET A 1 24.57 58.92 3.80
N HIS A 2 25.09 58.25 2.74
CA HIS A 2 24.57 56.95 2.26
C HIS A 2 25.27 55.70 2.85
N LEU A 3 26.51 55.82 3.31
CA LEU A 3 27.30 54.67 3.79
C LEU A 3 26.89 54.15 5.18
N SER A 4 26.31 55.00 6.04
CA SER A 4 25.88 54.60 7.39
C SER A 4 24.62 53.73 7.40
N ARG A 5 23.71 53.89 6.44
CA ARG A 5 22.50 53.04 6.32
C ARG A 5 22.81 51.59 5.95
N LEU A 6 23.89 51.36 5.19
CA LEU A 6 24.31 50.01 4.78
C LEU A 6 24.94 49.23 5.93
N TYR A 7 25.57 49.92 6.89
CA TYR A 7 26.16 49.29 8.08
C TYR A 7 25.08 48.84 9.07
N GLU A 8 24.10 49.71 9.35
CA GLU A 8 22.92 49.38 10.18
C GLU A 8 22.13 48.19 9.61
N GLN A 9 21.91 48.14 8.28
CA GLN A 9 21.20 47.02 7.64
C GLN A 9 21.96 45.70 7.76
N ARG A 10 23.29 45.71 7.62
CA ARG A 10 24.12 44.50 7.78
C ARG A 10 24.09 43.97 9.21
N TRP A 11 24.11 44.86 10.21
CA TRP A 11 23.97 44.47 11.61
C TRP A 11 22.59 43.92 11.95
N LEU A 12 21.53 44.48 11.36
CA LEU A 12 20.18 43.94 11.49
C LEU A 12 20.04 42.55 10.83
N TRP A 13 20.63 42.33 9.66
CA TRP A 13 20.64 41.01 9.01
C TRP A 13 21.45 39.99 9.81
N LEU A 14 22.61 40.38 10.37
CA LEU A 14 23.41 39.51 11.24
C LEU A 14 22.66 39.16 12.53
N ALA A 15 22.00 40.14 13.16
CA ALA A 15 21.17 39.90 14.34
C ALA A 15 19.97 38.99 14.01
N LEU A 16 19.33 39.17 12.85
CA LEU A 16 18.26 38.30 12.38
C LEU A 16 18.75 36.86 12.17
N THR A 17 19.90 36.66 11.53
CA THR A 17 20.48 35.32 11.34
C THR A 17 20.90 34.66 12.66
N LEU A 18 21.41 35.44 13.61
CA LEU A 18 21.78 34.96 14.93
C LEU A 18 20.54 34.57 15.75
N VAL A 19 19.48 35.36 15.69
CA VAL A 19 18.19 35.05 16.32
C VAL A 19 17.56 33.81 15.68
N VAL A 20 17.60 33.65 14.36
CA VAL A 20 17.15 32.42 13.69
C VAL A 20 17.97 31.20 14.12
N CYS A 21 19.28 31.36 14.32
CA CYS A 21 20.16 30.30 14.82
C CYS A 21 19.96 30.00 16.32
N LEU A 22 19.46 30.96 17.10
CA LEU A 22 19.09 30.79 18.52
C LEU A 22 17.67 30.24 18.71
N ILE A 23 16.77 30.44 17.73
CA ILE A 23 15.45 29.79 17.67
C ILE A 23 15.57 28.37 17.09
N ALA A 24 16.70 28.04 16.46
CA ALA A 24 17.12 26.66 16.25
C ALA A 24 17.43 26.04 17.62
N SER A 25 16.35 25.71 18.33
CA SER A 25 16.34 24.79 19.46
C SER A 25 17.17 23.57 19.08
N PRO A 26 17.80 22.86 20.04
CA PRO A 26 18.36 21.56 19.73
C PRO A 26 17.25 20.78 19.06
N ALA A 27 17.40 20.51 17.76
CA ALA A 27 16.57 19.56 17.06
C ALA A 27 16.59 18.35 17.99
N HIS A 28 15.42 18.04 18.57
CA HIS A 28 15.28 16.90 19.44
C HIS A 28 16.03 15.77 18.75
N ALA A 29 17.06 15.27 19.41
CA ALA A 29 17.66 14.02 19.02
C ALA A 29 16.47 13.08 18.84
N GLN A 30 16.17 12.73 17.58
CA GLN A 30 15.18 11.73 17.25
C GLN A 30 15.81 10.42 17.70
N GLN A 31 15.80 10.20 19.01
CA GLN A 31 15.87 8.88 19.58
C GLN A 31 14.65 8.18 18.99
N ILE A 32 14.88 7.22 18.09
CA ILE A 32 13.85 6.33 17.58
C ILE A 32 13.28 5.65 18.83
N PRO A 33 12.09 6.05 19.30
CA PRO A 33 11.50 5.41 20.47
C PRO A 33 11.03 4.07 19.95
N GLY A 34 11.75 3.00 20.28
CA GLY A 34 11.22 1.67 20.02
C GLY A 34 12.23 0.54 19.83
N ILE A 35 13.52 0.83 19.69
CA ILE A 35 14.54 -0.21 19.57
C ILE A 35 15.21 -0.41 20.94
N ILE A 36 14.42 -0.81 21.94
CA ILE A 36 14.98 -1.40 23.17
C ILE A 36 14.31 -2.76 23.34
N SER A 37 15.01 -3.80 22.90
CA SER A 37 14.71 -5.17 23.30
C SER A 37 15.18 -5.34 24.74
N GLN A 38 14.25 -5.36 25.70
CA GLN A 38 14.54 -5.95 27.00
C GLN A 38 14.36 -7.47 26.84
N PRO A 39 15.42 -8.28 26.99
CA PRO A 39 15.28 -9.73 26.97
C PRO A 39 14.50 -10.17 28.21
N LEU A 40 13.40 -10.88 28.03
CA LEU A 40 12.69 -11.56 29.12
C LEU A 40 13.43 -12.87 29.44
N GLU A 41 13.44 -13.27 30.71
CA GLU A 41 14.17 -14.45 31.22
C GLU A 41 13.78 -15.79 30.56
N ASP A 42 12.69 -15.84 29.78
CA ASP A 42 12.24 -17.02 29.01
C ASP A 42 12.61 -16.99 27.50
N GLY A 43 13.53 -16.12 27.07
CA GLY A 43 13.96 -16.05 25.66
C GLY A 43 12.93 -15.40 24.71
N GLY A 44 11.85 -14.83 25.27
CA GLY A 44 10.91 -13.99 24.54
C GLY A 44 11.42 -12.56 24.41
N GLN A 45 11.39 -12.01 23.19
CA GLN A 45 11.64 -10.59 22.95
C GLN A 45 10.33 -9.81 23.08
N GLN A 46 10.13 -9.08 24.18
CA GLN A 46 9.04 -8.12 24.27
C GLN A 46 9.40 -6.91 23.42
N TRP A 47 8.84 -6.85 22.22
CA TRP A 47 8.99 -5.69 21.35
C TRP A 47 8.40 -4.48 22.08
N SER A 48 9.13 -3.37 22.08
CA SER A 48 8.62 -2.15 22.69
C SER A 48 7.26 -1.79 22.06
N LEU A 49 6.34 -1.27 22.88
CA LEU A 49 5.01 -0.84 22.41
C LEU A 49 5.12 0.11 21.20
N SER A 50 6.19 0.91 21.14
CA SER A 50 6.49 1.82 20.04
C SER A 50 6.85 1.11 18.72
N LEU A 51 7.52 -0.04 18.76
CA LEU A 51 7.86 -0.81 17.55
C LEU A 51 6.62 -1.54 17.02
N GLN A 52 5.77 -2.08 17.91
CA GLN A 52 4.51 -2.70 17.53
C GLN A 52 3.54 -1.69 16.89
N THR A 53 3.40 -0.48 17.46
CA THR A 53 2.57 0.57 16.86
C THR A 53 3.13 1.07 15.54
N LEU A 54 4.46 1.18 15.41
CA LEU A 54 5.12 1.56 14.15
C LEU A 54 4.84 0.55 13.05
N LEU A 55 4.98 -0.76 13.32
CA LEU A 55 4.65 -1.82 12.36
C LEU A 55 3.16 -1.83 12.00
N PHE A 56 2.29 -1.64 12.98
CA PHE A 56 0.84 -1.57 12.75
C PHE A 56 0.44 -0.40 11.85
N LEU A 57 0.94 0.81 12.12
CA LEU A 57 0.69 1.99 11.29
C LEU A 57 1.29 1.84 9.89
N SER A 58 2.48 1.24 9.79
CA SER A 58 3.12 0.95 8.50
C SER A 58 2.29 -0.04 7.67
N SER A 59 1.78 -1.10 8.31
CA SER A 59 0.90 -2.07 7.66
C SER A 59 -0.41 -1.43 7.21
N LEU A 60 -1.02 -0.56 8.04
CA LEU A 60 -2.24 0.16 7.68
C LEU A 60 -2.05 1.09 6.48
N ALA A 61 -0.89 1.71 6.34
CA ALA A 61 -0.58 2.58 5.20
C ALA A 61 -0.42 1.78 3.88
N PHE A 62 0.07 0.54 3.94
CA PHE A 62 0.28 -0.30 2.77
C PHE A 62 -0.94 -1.14 2.36
N LEU A 63 -1.83 -1.43 3.30
CA LEU A 63 -3.05 -2.19 3.08
C LEU A 63 -3.93 -1.63 1.92
N PRO A 64 -4.22 -0.32 1.83
CA PRO A 64 -5.05 0.20 0.75
C PRO A 64 -4.39 0.05 -0.63
N SER A 65 -3.07 0.22 -0.74
CA SER A 65 -2.37 0.05 -2.02
C SER A 65 -2.32 -1.42 -2.45
N MET A 66 -2.09 -2.35 -1.51
CA MET A 66 -2.17 -3.79 -1.81
C MET A 66 -3.56 -4.19 -2.31
N LEU A 67 -4.62 -3.72 -1.64
CA LEU A 67 -5.99 -4.04 -2.05
C LEU A 67 -6.28 -3.57 -3.48
N LEU A 68 -5.84 -2.36 -3.84
CA LEU A 68 -6.01 -1.86 -5.21
C LEU A 68 -5.25 -2.73 -6.22
N MET A 69 -4.04 -3.20 -5.89
CA MET A 69 -3.27 -4.09 -6.77
C MET A 69 -3.89 -5.49 -6.95
N MET A 70 -4.60 -6.00 -5.94
CA MET A 70 -5.32 -7.28 -6.01
C MET A 70 -6.59 -7.20 -6.86
N THR A 71 -7.03 -6.01 -7.25
CA THR A 71 -8.30 -5.78 -7.95
C THR A 71 -8.09 -5.39 -9.42
N SER A 72 -9.19 -5.17 -10.15
CA SER A 72 -9.16 -4.65 -11.53
C SER A 72 -8.77 -3.18 -11.62
N PHE A 73 -8.54 -2.49 -10.50
CA PHE A 73 -8.27 -1.06 -10.45
C PHE A 73 -7.09 -0.66 -11.35
N THR A 74 -5.97 -1.38 -11.27
CA THR A 74 -4.74 -1.07 -12.03
C THR A 74 -4.98 -1.09 -13.54
N ARG A 75 -5.72 -2.08 -14.06
CA ARG A 75 -6.04 -2.15 -15.50
C ARG A 75 -6.94 -0.99 -15.93
N ILE A 76 -7.95 -0.67 -15.14
CA ILE A 76 -8.91 0.40 -15.46
C ILE A 76 -8.19 1.76 -15.48
N ILE A 77 -7.38 2.07 -14.45
CA ILE A 77 -6.69 3.36 -14.38
C ILE A 77 -5.65 3.52 -15.49
N ILE A 78 -4.94 2.45 -15.88
CA ILE A 78 -3.98 2.49 -16.99
C ILE A 78 -4.72 2.74 -18.32
N VAL A 79 -5.78 1.99 -18.61
CA VAL A 79 -6.55 2.18 -19.85
C VAL A 79 -7.13 3.59 -19.94
N LEU A 80 -7.73 4.10 -18.85
CA LEU A 80 -8.27 5.45 -18.83
C LEU A 80 -7.17 6.53 -18.94
N SER A 81 -5.99 6.29 -18.37
CA SER A 81 -4.83 7.18 -18.51
C SER A 81 -4.30 7.21 -19.95
N LEU A 82 -4.20 6.05 -20.61
CA LEU A 82 -3.81 5.95 -22.01
C LEU A 82 -4.84 6.64 -22.93
N LEU A 83 -6.14 6.45 -22.67
CA LEU A 83 -7.21 7.14 -23.39
C LEU A 83 -7.10 8.65 -23.24
N ARG A 84 -6.80 9.15 -22.05
CA ARG A 84 -6.57 10.58 -21.82
C ARG A 84 -5.44 11.11 -22.70
N THR A 85 -4.29 10.42 -22.73
CA THR A 85 -3.15 10.83 -23.56
C THR A 85 -3.51 10.80 -25.06
N ALA A 86 -4.28 9.80 -25.49
CA ALA A 86 -4.72 9.67 -26.87
C ALA A 86 -5.67 10.79 -27.34
N MET A 87 -6.43 11.40 -26.43
CA MET A 87 -7.34 12.50 -26.75
C MET A 87 -6.61 13.83 -27.05
N GLY A 88 -5.30 13.93 -26.80
CA GLY A 88 -4.48 15.09 -27.17
C GLY A 88 -4.85 16.41 -26.48
N THR A 89 -5.78 16.40 -25.52
CA THR A 89 -6.22 17.57 -24.77
C THR A 89 -5.40 17.68 -23.47
N GLN A 90 -4.86 18.86 -23.19
CA GLN A 90 -3.86 19.06 -22.13
C GLN A 90 -4.39 18.96 -20.69
N ALA A 91 -5.71 18.90 -20.46
CA ALA A 91 -6.23 19.02 -19.09
C ALA A 91 -7.57 18.33 -18.80
N THR A 92 -8.18 17.62 -19.75
CA THR A 92 -9.49 17.02 -19.54
C THR A 92 -9.39 15.52 -19.77
N PRO A 93 -9.65 14.64 -18.78
CA PRO A 93 -10.14 14.87 -17.40
C PRO A 93 -9.02 14.96 -16.33
N PRO A 94 -9.27 15.60 -15.15
CA PRO A 94 -8.31 15.67 -14.06
C PRO A 94 -8.06 14.30 -13.38
N ASN A 95 -6.87 14.10 -12.80
CA ASN A 95 -6.47 12.82 -12.18
C ASN A 95 -7.47 12.33 -11.11
N GLN A 96 -8.05 13.24 -10.34
CA GLN A 96 -9.02 12.91 -9.30
C GLN A 96 -10.31 12.31 -9.88
N VAL A 97 -10.77 12.80 -11.02
CA VAL A 97 -11.96 12.28 -11.70
C VAL A 97 -11.69 10.90 -12.29
N LEU A 98 -10.52 10.69 -12.91
CA LEU A 98 -10.10 9.38 -13.39
C LEU A 98 -10.03 8.35 -12.27
N LEU A 99 -9.48 8.73 -11.12
CA LEU A 99 -9.41 7.87 -9.94
C LEU A 99 -10.80 7.54 -9.40
N GLY A 100 -11.70 8.52 -9.32
CA GLY A 100 -13.09 8.30 -8.89
C GLY A 100 -13.85 7.35 -9.81
N ILE A 101 -13.74 7.55 -11.13
CA ILE A 101 -14.35 6.66 -12.14
C ILE A 101 -13.75 5.25 -12.03
N ALA A 102 -12.42 5.14 -11.91
CA ALA A 102 -11.74 3.86 -11.80
C ALA A 102 -12.17 3.08 -10.55
N LEU A 103 -12.29 3.73 -9.40
CA LEU A 103 -12.78 3.11 -8.17
C LEU A 103 -14.23 2.64 -8.31
N PHE A 104 -15.10 3.47 -8.88
CA PHE A 104 -16.50 3.12 -9.08
C PHE A 104 -16.67 1.89 -9.99
N LEU A 105 -15.98 1.87 -11.13
CA LEU A 105 -15.97 0.70 -12.02
C LEU A 105 -15.36 -0.53 -11.33
N THR A 106 -14.33 -0.34 -10.50
CA THR A 106 -13.72 -1.43 -9.74
C THR A 106 -14.74 -2.05 -8.79
N PHE A 107 -15.48 -1.26 -8.00
CA PHE A 107 -16.54 -1.78 -7.13
C PHE A 107 -17.64 -2.50 -7.92
N PHE A 108 -18.04 -1.96 -9.07
CA PHE A 108 -19.02 -2.59 -9.94
C PHE A 108 -18.56 -3.98 -10.42
N ILE A 109 -17.31 -4.09 -10.89
CA ILE A 109 -16.72 -5.36 -11.37
C ILE A 109 -16.46 -6.33 -10.20
N MET A 110 -16.12 -5.81 -9.03
CA MET A 110 -15.78 -6.61 -7.83
C MET A 110 -16.98 -7.06 -7.01
N SER A 111 -18.19 -6.56 -7.31
CA SER A 111 -19.42 -6.97 -6.63
C SER A 111 -19.56 -8.49 -6.37
N PRO A 112 -19.34 -9.40 -7.35
CA PRO A 112 -19.44 -10.84 -7.11
C PRO A 112 -18.35 -11.41 -6.19
N VAL A 113 -17.14 -10.84 -6.20
CA VAL A 113 -16.03 -11.27 -5.33
C VAL A 113 -16.33 -10.86 -3.89
N LEU A 114 -16.79 -9.62 -3.69
CA LEU A 114 -17.18 -9.10 -2.38
C LEU A 114 -18.37 -9.86 -1.80
N ALA A 115 -19.35 -10.24 -2.63
CA ALA A 115 -20.48 -11.07 -2.21
C ALA A 115 -20.03 -12.44 -1.71
N GLN A 116 -19.11 -13.12 -2.43
CA GLN A 116 -18.58 -14.40 -1.99
C GLN A 116 -17.81 -14.30 -0.66
N VAL A 117 -17.02 -13.25 -0.47
CA VAL A 117 -16.33 -13.01 0.82
C VAL A 117 -17.34 -12.76 1.94
N TYR A 118 -18.41 -12.02 1.65
CA TYR A 118 -19.46 -11.74 2.62
C TYR A 118 -20.15 -13.02 3.09
N ASP A 119 -20.62 -13.85 2.16
CA ASP A 119 -21.36 -15.07 2.48
C ASP A 119 -20.46 -16.16 3.09
N ASN A 120 -19.25 -16.35 2.55
CA ASN A 120 -18.38 -17.47 2.93
C ASN A 120 -17.45 -17.18 4.12
N ALA A 121 -17.12 -15.92 4.38
CA ALA A 121 -16.14 -15.56 5.42
C ALA A 121 -16.73 -14.60 6.46
N TRP A 122 -17.40 -13.52 6.04
CA TRP A 122 -17.93 -12.52 6.97
C TRP A 122 -19.09 -13.05 7.83
N VAL A 123 -20.09 -13.70 7.23
CA VAL A 123 -21.23 -14.26 7.97
C VAL A 123 -20.79 -15.31 9.00
N PRO A 124 -19.94 -16.30 8.66
CA PRO A 124 -19.45 -17.27 9.65
C PRO A 124 -18.61 -16.64 10.77
N LEU A 125 -17.81 -15.60 10.46
CA LEU A 125 -17.04 -14.87 11.47
C LEU A 125 -17.98 -14.12 12.44
N SER A 126 -19.01 -13.46 11.92
CA SER A 126 -20.01 -12.74 12.72
C SER A 126 -20.85 -13.67 13.60
N ASN A 127 -21.00 -14.93 13.19
CA ASN A 127 -21.68 -15.98 13.96
C ASN A 127 -20.72 -16.77 14.87
N GLU A 128 -19.48 -16.30 15.05
CA GLU A 128 -18.43 -16.93 15.86
C GLU A 128 -18.16 -18.40 15.49
N THR A 129 -18.47 -18.78 14.24
CA THR A 129 -18.33 -20.16 13.75
C THR A 129 -16.89 -20.45 13.29
N ILE A 130 -16.17 -19.42 12.85
CA ILE A 130 -14.78 -19.49 12.41
C ILE A 130 -13.91 -18.48 13.16
N ASN A 131 -12.61 -18.78 13.30
CA ASN A 131 -11.63 -17.85 13.85
C ASN A 131 -11.16 -16.83 12.79
N PHE A 132 -10.52 -15.75 13.24
CA PHE A 132 -9.96 -14.74 12.34
C PHE A 132 -8.92 -15.29 11.35
N GLU A 133 -8.12 -16.29 11.76
CA GLU A 133 -7.16 -16.95 10.88
C GLU A 133 -7.85 -17.70 9.74
N GLU A 134 -8.92 -18.43 10.05
CA GLU A 134 -9.72 -19.14 9.06
C GLU A 134 -10.51 -18.18 8.16
N PHE A 135 -11.00 -17.07 8.71
CA PHE A 135 -11.58 -15.97 7.93
C PHE A 135 -10.61 -15.47 6.87
N LEU A 136 -9.33 -15.24 7.21
CA LEU A 136 -8.34 -14.79 6.24
C LEU A 136 -8.11 -15.83 5.13
N LEU A 137 -8.11 -17.12 5.46
CA LEU A 137 -7.95 -18.21 4.50
C LEU A 137 -9.14 -18.38 3.56
N LEU A 138 -10.36 -18.19 4.05
CA LEU A 138 -11.58 -18.23 3.24
C LEU A 138 -11.77 -16.96 2.41
N ALA A 139 -11.42 -15.79 2.96
CA ALA A 139 -11.54 -14.52 2.28
C ALA A 139 -10.57 -14.38 1.10
N GLN A 140 -9.36 -14.95 1.18
CA GLN A 140 -8.36 -14.87 0.09
C GLN A 140 -8.73 -15.70 -1.15
N ASP A 141 -9.52 -16.77 -1.01
CA ASP A 141 -9.83 -17.71 -2.09
C ASP A 141 -10.58 -17.06 -3.28
N PRO A 142 -11.67 -16.28 -3.08
CA PRO A 142 -12.35 -15.61 -4.19
C PRO A 142 -11.46 -14.55 -4.86
N PHE A 143 -10.57 -13.87 -4.13
CA PHE A 143 -9.59 -12.95 -4.74
C PHE A 143 -8.56 -13.71 -5.59
N ARG A 144 -8.07 -14.87 -5.11
CA ARG A 144 -7.15 -15.73 -5.86
C ARG A 144 -7.82 -16.21 -7.15
N GLU A 145 -9.06 -16.69 -7.07
CA GLU A 145 -9.81 -17.16 -8.24
C GLU A 145 -10.04 -16.05 -9.26
N PHE A 146 -10.40 -14.84 -8.80
CA PHE A 146 -10.51 -13.67 -9.67
C PHE A 146 -9.21 -13.35 -10.40
N MET A 147 -8.06 -13.31 -9.70
CA MET A 147 -6.77 -13.01 -10.31
C MET A 147 -6.32 -14.09 -11.30
N LEU A 148 -6.56 -15.36 -11.00
CA LEU A 148 -6.24 -16.48 -11.89
C LEU A 148 -7.13 -16.54 -13.13
N ALA A 149 -8.33 -15.97 -13.07
CA ALA A 149 -9.19 -15.81 -14.23
C ALA A 149 -8.70 -14.72 -15.19
N GLN A 150 -7.97 -13.72 -14.68
CA GLN A 150 -7.44 -12.59 -15.45
C GLN A 150 -5.99 -12.80 -15.92
N THR A 151 -5.30 -13.77 -15.34
CA THR A 151 -3.92 -14.14 -15.66
C THR A 151 -3.87 -15.15 -16.80
N ARG A 152 -2.91 -14.97 -17.72
CA ARG A 152 -2.65 -15.93 -18.79
C ARG A 152 -1.80 -17.09 -18.27
N GLU A 153 -2.19 -18.31 -18.60
CA GLU A 153 -1.47 -19.54 -18.25
C GLU A 153 0.03 -19.56 -18.63
N PRO A 154 0.47 -19.07 -19.82
CA PRO A 154 1.90 -19.01 -20.15
C PRO A 154 2.69 -18.04 -19.24
N ASP A 155 2.10 -16.92 -18.85
CA ASP A 155 2.75 -15.93 -17.98
C ASP A 155 2.90 -16.52 -16.57
N LEU A 156 1.87 -17.21 -16.08
CA LEU A 156 1.92 -17.94 -14.82
C LEU A 156 3.02 -19.01 -14.82
N ALA A 157 3.13 -19.79 -15.89
CA ALA A 157 4.17 -20.81 -16.02
C ALA A 157 5.58 -20.22 -16.03
N LEU A 158 5.77 -19.03 -16.63
CA LEU A 158 7.05 -18.32 -16.61
C LEU A 158 7.41 -17.88 -15.19
N PHE A 159 6.46 -17.32 -14.43
CA PHE A 159 6.70 -16.88 -13.06
C PHE A 159 6.99 -18.05 -12.11
N VAL A 160 6.30 -19.17 -12.27
CA VAL A 160 6.57 -20.40 -11.50
C VAL A 160 7.99 -20.92 -11.75
N ARG A 161 8.43 -20.91 -13.01
CA ARG A 161 9.81 -21.29 -13.37
C ARG A 161 10.85 -20.32 -12.80
N LEU A 162 10.57 -19.01 -12.79
CA LEU A 162 11.47 -18.01 -12.21
C LEU A 162 11.54 -18.09 -10.70
N ALA A 163 10.44 -18.44 -10.03
CA ALA A 163 10.36 -18.54 -8.58
C ALA A 163 10.96 -19.85 -8.03
N ASP A 164 11.39 -20.78 -8.90
CA ASP A 164 11.88 -22.13 -8.54
C ASP A 164 10.98 -22.86 -7.55
N VAL A 165 9.68 -22.59 -7.60
CA VAL A 165 8.68 -23.32 -6.82
C VAL A 165 8.35 -24.60 -7.60
N GLY A 166 8.52 -25.75 -6.96
CA GLY A 166 8.31 -27.07 -7.58
C GLY A 166 6.93 -27.22 -8.25
N PRO A 167 6.69 -28.31 -9.02
CA PRO A 167 5.48 -28.46 -9.83
C PRO A 167 4.20 -28.37 -8.97
N MET A 168 3.54 -27.21 -9.01
CA MET A 168 2.26 -26.97 -8.34
C MET A 168 1.14 -27.65 -9.13
N GLN A 169 0.45 -28.62 -8.52
CA GLN A 169 -0.68 -29.29 -9.16
C GLN A 169 -1.96 -28.48 -8.98
N GLY A 170 -2.38 -27.80 -10.05
CA GLY A 170 -3.68 -27.14 -10.15
C GLY A 170 -3.61 -25.61 -10.07
N ARG A 171 -4.52 -24.93 -10.78
CA ARG A 171 -4.58 -23.46 -10.83
C ARG A 171 -4.85 -22.83 -9.45
N LYS A 172 -5.48 -23.53 -8.50
CA LYS A 172 -5.90 -22.97 -7.21
C LYS A 172 -4.85 -23.02 -6.09
N SER A 173 -3.70 -23.68 -6.29
CA SER A 173 -2.67 -23.85 -5.24
C SER A 173 -1.63 -22.73 -5.18
N TYR A 174 -1.69 -21.74 -6.08
CA TYR A 174 -0.73 -20.63 -6.08
C TYR A 174 -0.97 -19.66 -4.92
N PRO A 175 0.05 -19.36 -4.09
CA PRO A 175 -0.09 -18.36 -3.06
C PRO A 175 -0.45 -16.98 -3.63
N CYS A 176 -1.30 -16.25 -2.92
CA CYS A 176 -1.81 -14.94 -3.34
C CYS A 176 -0.68 -13.95 -3.66
N ALA A 177 0.44 -14.05 -2.92
CA ALA A 177 1.64 -13.23 -3.11
C ALA A 177 2.26 -13.33 -4.52
N TYR A 178 2.12 -14.46 -5.22
CA TYR A 178 2.61 -14.61 -6.60
C TYR A 178 1.58 -14.14 -7.64
N CYS A 179 0.29 -14.25 -7.32
CA CYS A 179 -0.78 -13.82 -8.23
C CYS A 179 -0.88 -12.30 -8.34
N CYS A 180 -0.59 -11.54 -7.27
CA CYS A 180 -0.74 -10.08 -7.26
C CYS A 180 0.20 -9.37 -8.26
N PRO A 181 1.51 -9.65 -8.29
CA PRO A 181 2.42 -9.06 -9.29
C PRO A 181 2.04 -9.46 -10.71
N LEU A 182 1.62 -10.71 -10.89
CA LEU A 182 1.28 -11.28 -12.19
C LEU A 182 0.04 -10.61 -12.81
N MET A 183 -0.99 -10.36 -12.01
CA MET A 183 -2.19 -9.62 -12.40
C MET A 183 -1.86 -8.21 -12.89
N SER A 184 -0.90 -7.53 -12.25
CA SER A 184 -0.45 -6.19 -12.65
C SER A 184 0.42 -6.17 -13.90
N LEU A 185 1.11 -7.28 -14.23
CA LEU A 185 1.95 -7.40 -15.42
C LEU A 185 1.19 -7.88 -16.65
N ALA A 186 0.07 -8.58 -16.43
CA ALA A 186 -0.83 -9.06 -17.47
C ALA A 186 -1.78 -7.97 -18.01
N SER A 187 -1.71 -6.74 -17.49
CA SER A 187 -2.51 -5.57 -17.90
C SER A 187 -1.68 -4.55 -18.67
#